data_AF-A0A1V5C2D1-F1
#
_entry.id   AF-A0A1V5C2D1-F1
#
_cell.length_a   1.000
_cell.length_b   1.000
_cell.length_c   1.000
_cell.angle_alpha   90.00
_cell.angle_beta   90.00
_cell.angle_gamma   90.00
#
_symmetry.space_group_name_H-M   'P 1'
#
loop_
_entity.id
_entity.type
_entity.pdbx_description
1 polymer ?
#
loop_
_entity_poly.entity_id
_entity_poly.type
_entity_poly.pdbx_seq_one_letter_code
_entity_poly.pdbx_strand_id
1 'polypeptide(L)'
;MCSTAVTVITTIATTIIGGMVGYFSARRISNLNTRQLAAAKFRAGIIYELTGFYPVDHYWEEKDFPRLYQNMPRIKSMCAEFRYFVKSKDAFDTAVKNYDEYCRKTTYGEISAYSMYPTMRKDGEIDPREKFNNIVKHLLSFAERK
;
A
#
# COMPACT_ATOMS: atom_id res chain seq x y z
N MET A 1 -31.35 -24.61 50.71
CA MET A 1 -30.40 -23.48 50.66
C MET A 1 -29.45 -23.57 49.45
N CYS A 2 -29.93 -23.94 48.25
CA CYS A 2 -29.09 -24.21 47.07
C CYS A 2 -29.24 -23.17 45.93
N SER A 3 -30.11 -22.17 46.08
CA SER A 3 -30.49 -21.27 44.98
C SER A 3 -29.57 -20.03 44.83
N THR A 4 -28.87 -19.63 45.88
CA THR A 4 -28.02 -18.43 45.88
C THR A 4 -26.66 -18.69 45.22
N ALA A 5 -26.09 -19.89 45.37
CA ALA A 5 -24.80 -20.24 44.78
C ALA A 5 -24.83 -20.26 43.23
N VAL A 6 -25.91 -20.79 42.63
CA VAL A 6 -26.07 -20.86 41.17
C VAL A 6 -26.16 -19.46 40.55
N THR A 7 -26.88 -18.55 41.21
CA THR A 7 -27.08 -17.17 40.73
C THR A 7 -25.78 -16.34 40.79
N VAL A 8 -24.96 -16.55 41.83
CA VAL A 8 -23.67 -15.85 41.98
C VAL A 8 -22.67 -16.32 40.90
N ILE A 9 -22.59 -17.63 40.62
CA ILE A 9 -21.68 -18.18 39.61
C ILE A 9 -22.01 -17.67 38.19
N THR A 10 -23.30 -17.56 37.82
CA THR A 10 -23.71 -17.01 36.51
C THR A 10 -23.40 -15.52 36.35
N THR A 11 -23.37 -14.76 37.44
CA THR A 11 -23.10 -13.31 37.41
C THR A 11 -21.61 -13.01 37.26
N ILE A 12 -20.74 -13.85 37.84
CA ILE A 12 -19.28 -13.72 37.72
C ILE A 12 -18.81 -14.17 36.33
N ALA A 13 -19.40 -15.21 35.76
CA ALA A 13 -19.06 -15.69 34.42
C ALA A 13 -19.38 -14.66 33.31
N THR A 14 -20.50 -13.94 33.41
CA THR A 14 -20.92 -12.93 32.42
C THR A 14 -20.07 -11.66 32.47
N THR A 15 -19.57 -11.25 33.64
CA THR A 15 -18.69 -10.07 33.77
C THR A 15 -17.28 -10.33 33.21
N ILE A 16 -16.73 -11.52 33.41
CA ILE A 16 -15.40 -11.88 32.86
C ILE A 16 -15.43 -11.97 31.33
N ILE A 17 -16.48 -12.57 30.75
CA ILE A 17 -16.63 -12.69 29.30
C ILE A 17 -16.86 -11.31 28.66
N GLY A 18 -17.68 -10.45 29.27
CA GLY A 18 -17.88 -9.07 28.81
C GLY A 18 -16.60 -8.23 28.81
N GLY A 19 -15.75 -8.40 29.84
CA GLY A 19 -14.44 -7.73 29.93
C GLY A 19 -13.45 -8.19 28.86
N MET A 20 -13.39 -9.49 28.56
CA MET A 20 -12.54 -10.00 27.47
C MET A 20 -13.03 -9.53 26.10
N VAL A 21 -14.33 -9.63 25.81
CA VAL A 21 -14.92 -9.18 24.54
C VAL A 21 -14.73 -7.67 24.36
N GLY A 22 -14.90 -6.88 25.41
CA GLY A 22 -14.63 -5.44 25.42
C GLY A 22 -13.15 -5.11 25.14
N TYR A 23 -12.22 -5.79 25.79
CA TYR A 23 -10.77 -5.62 25.56
C TYR A 23 -10.34 -5.99 24.14
N PHE A 24 -10.81 -7.12 23.62
CA PHE A 24 -10.52 -7.52 22.23
C PHE A 24 -11.13 -6.54 21.22
N SER A 25 -12.34 -6.04 21.48
CA SER A 25 -13.01 -5.06 20.61
C SER A 25 -12.28 -3.71 20.64
N ALA A 26 -11.92 -3.20 21.82
CA ALA A 26 -11.17 -1.96 21.98
C ALA A 26 -9.76 -2.04 21.35
N ARG A 27 -9.06 -3.16 21.55
CA ARG A 27 -7.74 -3.40 20.93
C ARG A 27 -7.85 -3.52 19.41
N ARG A 28 -8.92 -4.14 18.91
CA ARG A 28 -9.21 -4.22 17.47
C ARG A 28 -9.51 -2.84 16.88
N ILE A 29 -10.32 -2.02 17.55
CA ILE A 29 -10.64 -0.64 17.13
C ILE A 29 -9.40 0.25 17.14
N SER A 30 -8.59 0.20 18.21
CA SER A 30 -7.33 0.94 18.31
C SER A 30 -6.36 0.54 17.17
N ASN A 31 -6.15 -0.76 16.94
CA ASN A 31 -5.32 -1.26 15.85
C ASN A 31 -5.85 -0.87 14.46
N LEU A 32 -7.17 -0.81 14.28
CA LEU A 32 -7.81 -0.34 13.04
C LEU A 32 -7.54 1.14 12.81
N ASN A 33 -7.67 1.98 13.85
CA ASN A 33 -7.38 3.41 13.77
C ASN A 33 -5.90 3.67 13.47
N THR A 34 -4.98 2.95 14.13
CA THR A 34 -3.54 3.09 13.86
C THR A 34 -3.18 2.64 12.45
N ARG A 35 -3.74 1.51 11.97
CA ARG A 35 -3.54 1.05 10.59
C ARG A 35 -4.10 2.05 9.59
N GLN A 36 -5.30 2.60 9.82
CA GLN A 36 -5.90 3.59 8.93
C GLN A 36 -5.06 4.87 8.85
N LEU A 37 -4.54 5.34 9.99
CA LEU A 37 -3.64 6.49 10.04
C LEU A 37 -2.32 6.21 9.32
N ALA A 38 -1.71 5.04 9.55
CA ALA A 38 -0.51 4.61 8.83
C ALA A 38 -0.76 4.46 7.32
N ALA A 39 -1.91 3.91 6.92
CA ALA A 39 -2.32 3.78 5.52
C ALA A 39 -2.53 5.15 4.86
N ALA A 40 -3.16 6.10 5.56
CA ALA A 40 -3.32 7.46 5.08
C ALA A 40 -1.97 8.17 4.92
N LYS A 41 -1.08 8.08 5.92
CA LYS A 41 0.28 8.62 5.88
C LYS A 41 1.07 8.03 4.70
N PHE A 42 1.01 6.70 4.54
CA PHE A 42 1.66 5.99 3.45
C PHE A 42 1.16 6.45 2.09
N ARG A 43 -0.16 6.46 1.86
CA ARG A 43 -0.74 6.90 0.58
C ARG A 43 -0.38 8.34 0.25
N ALA A 44 -0.53 9.25 1.22
CA ALA A 44 -0.20 10.66 1.04
C ALA A 44 1.28 10.84 0.69
N GLY A 45 2.17 10.15 1.40
CA GLY A 45 3.61 10.19 1.15
C GLY A 45 4.00 9.65 -0.23
N ILE A 46 3.46 8.49 -0.64
CA ILE A 46 3.72 7.95 -1.98
C ILE A 46 3.20 8.88 -3.08
N ILE A 47 1.99 9.41 -2.94
CA ILE A 47 1.43 10.36 -3.93
C ILE A 47 2.26 11.63 -3.99
N TYR A 48 2.68 12.16 -2.84
CA TYR A 48 3.54 13.35 -2.76
C TYR A 48 4.89 13.13 -3.46
N GLU A 49 5.59 12.04 -3.17
CA GLU A 49 6.85 11.71 -3.85
C GLU A 49 6.67 11.45 -5.34
N LEU A 50 5.51 10.95 -5.76
CA LEU A 50 5.21 10.70 -7.16
C LEU A 50 4.46 11.87 -7.83
N THR A 51 4.45 13.06 -7.22
CA THR A 51 3.85 14.25 -7.84
C THR A 51 4.50 14.51 -9.20
N GLY A 52 3.67 14.68 -10.22
CA GLY A 52 4.12 14.83 -11.60
C GLY A 52 4.48 13.51 -12.31
N PHE A 53 4.26 12.35 -11.69
CA PHE A 53 4.30 11.04 -12.35
C PHE A 53 3.03 10.23 -12.14
N TYR A 54 2.37 10.42 -10.98
CA TYR A 54 1.17 9.72 -10.60
C TYR A 54 0.10 10.71 -10.09
N PRO A 55 -1.17 10.61 -10.53
CA PRO A 55 -1.65 9.72 -11.60
C PRO A 55 -1.01 10.07 -12.95
N VAL A 56 -0.95 9.10 -13.86
CA VAL A 56 -0.38 9.31 -15.20
C VAL A 56 -1.38 10.09 -16.04
N ASP A 57 -1.30 11.41 -16.00
CA ASP A 57 -2.20 12.35 -16.70
C ASP A 57 -1.52 13.16 -17.82
N HIS A 58 -0.17 13.16 -17.87
CA HIS A 58 0.61 13.88 -18.89
C HIS A 58 1.78 13.06 -19.44
N TYR A 59 2.40 13.56 -20.50
CA TYR A 59 3.63 13.00 -21.07
C TYR A 59 4.82 13.38 -20.20
N TRP A 60 5.66 12.42 -19.84
CA TRP A 60 6.87 12.66 -19.07
C TRP A 60 7.97 13.16 -20.00
N GLU A 61 8.68 14.21 -19.59
CA GLU A 61 9.84 14.70 -20.31
C GLU A 61 11.12 13.99 -19.82
N GLU A 62 12.17 14.01 -20.65
CA GLU A 62 13.47 13.42 -20.30
C GLU A 62 14.05 14.02 -19.00
N LYS A 63 13.83 15.31 -18.78
CA LYS A 63 14.28 16.04 -17.58
C LYS A 63 13.61 15.54 -16.29
N ASP A 64 12.44 14.91 -16.39
CA ASP A 64 11.72 14.40 -15.22
C ASP A 64 12.32 13.07 -14.75
N PHE A 65 12.85 12.24 -15.65
CA PHE A 65 13.33 10.89 -15.34
C PHE A 65 14.31 10.77 -14.17
N PRO A 66 15.31 11.66 -14.00
CA PRO A 66 16.17 11.65 -12.82
C PRO A 66 15.40 11.68 -11.49
N ARG A 67 14.24 12.34 -11.44
CA ARG A 67 13.39 12.44 -10.25
C ARG A 67 12.79 11.09 -9.85
N LEU A 68 12.48 10.21 -10.81
CA LEU A 68 12.01 8.83 -10.52
C LEU A 68 13.03 8.07 -9.67
N TYR A 69 14.31 8.15 -10.03
CA TYR A 69 15.40 7.49 -9.31
C TYR A 69 15.65 8.13 -7.94
N GLN A 70 15.61 9.46 -7.86
CA GLN A 70 15.85 10.20 -6.61
C GLN A 70 14.79 9.94 -5.54
N ASN A 71 13.56 9.64 -5.94
CA ASN A 71 12.46 9.39 -5.02
C ASN A 71 12.41 7.93 -4.52
N MET A 72 13.12 7.01 -5.17
CA MET A 72 13.14 5.59 -4.80
C MET A 72 13.52 5.34 -3.33
N PRO A 73 14.58 5.95 -2.75
CA PRO A 73 14.95 5.69 -1.36
C PRO A 73 13.87 6.14 -0.37
N ARG A 74 13.23 7.30 -0.64
CA ARG A 74 12.14 7.84 0.18
C ARG A 74 10.92 6.93 0.15
N ILE A 75 10.54 6.46 -1.03
CA ILE A 75 9.44 5.50 -1.21
C ILE A 75 9.75 4.18 -0.49
N LYS A 76 10.96 3.65 -0.59
CA LYS A 76 11.36 2.44 0.14
C LYS A 76 11.31 2.60 1.65
N SER A 77 11.71 3.76 2.16
CA SER A 77 11.58 4.07 3.60
C SER A 77 10.13 4.05 4.05
N MET A 78 9.23 4.70 3.29
CA MET A 78 7.79 4.69 3.58
C MET A 78 7.19 3.28 3.49
N CYS A 79 7.61 2.47 2.53
CA CYS A 79 7.20 1.07 2.43
C CYS A 79 7.68 0.27 3.65
N ALA A 80 8.91 0.48 4.11
CA ALA A 80 9.45 -0.19 5.29
C ALA A 80 8.67 0.17 6.57
N GLU A 81 8.32 1.44 6.76
CA GLU A 81 7.45 1.90 7.86
C GLU A 81 6.05 1.27 7.78
N PHE A 82 5.44 1.24 6.60
CA PHE A 82 4.08 0.74 6.43
C PHE A 82 3.98 -0.79 6.50
N ARG A 83 5.06 -1.51 6.15
CA ARG A 83 5.12 -2.98 6.12
C ARG A 83 4.62 -3.66 7.38
N TYR A 84 4.83 -3.05 8.56
CA TYR A 84 4.35 -3.58 9.84
C TYR A 84 2.83 -3.75 9.88
N PHE A 85 2.09 -2.89 9.20
CA PHE A 85 0.63 -2.86 9.19
C PHE A 85 0.00 -3.70 8.07
N VAL A 86 0.83 -4.32 7.22
CA VAL A 86 0.38 -5.13 6.08
C VAL A 86 0.18 -6.58 6.49
N LYS A 87 -0.97 -7.16 6.09
CA LYS A 87 -1.31 -8.57 6.35
C LYS A 87 -0.42 -9.53 5.56
N SER A 88 -0.36 -9.37 4.23
CA SER A 88 0.44 -10.20 3.34
C SER A 88 1.77 -9.50 3.03
N LYS A 89 2.79 -9.77 3.86
CA LYS A 89 4.09 -9.11 3.74
C LYS A 89 4.81 -9.51 2.45
N ASP A 90 4.74 -10.78 2.05
CA ASP A 90 5.40 -11.29 0.84
C ASP A 90 4.83 -10.65 -0.44
N ALA A 91 3.50 -10.50 -0.51
CA ALA A 91 2.85 -9.82 -1.62
C ALA A 91 3.23 -8.32 -1.67
N PHE A 92 3.34 -7.69 -0.50
CA PHE A 92 3.77 -6.29 -0.40
C PHE A 92 5.23 -6.12 -0.80
N ASP A 93 6.12 -6.95 -0.30
CA ASP A 93 7.55 -6.94 -0.63
C ASP A 93 7.75 -7.19 -2.14
N THR A 94 6.91 -8.05 -2.75
CA THR A 94 6.87 -8.25 -4.20
C THR A 94 6.43 -6.98 -4.94
N ALA A 95 5.38 -6.29 -4.47
CA ALA A 95 4.94 -5.02 -5.07
C ALA A 95 6.03 -3.93 -4.97
N VAL A 96 6.72 -3.83 -3.84
CA VAL A 96 7.85 -2.92 -3.64
C VAL A 96 9.01 -3.27 -4.57
N LYS A 97 9.32 -4.56 -4.74
CA LYS A 97 10.35 -5.02 -5.68
C LYS A 97 9.99 -4.66 -7.13
N ASN A 98 8.74 -4.88 -7.54
CA ASN A 98 8.29 -4.53 -8.90
C ASN A 98 8.41 -3.03 -9.17
N TYR A 99 8.12 -2.19 -8.17
CA TYR A 99 8.35 -0.74 -8.24
C TYR A 99 9.84 -0.41 -8.38
N ASP A 100 10.70 -0.97 -7.51
CA ASP A 100 12.14 -0.73 -7.54
C ASP A 100 12.76 -1.19 -8.89
N GLU A 101 12.33 -2.35 -9.39
CA GLU A 101 12.78 -2.90 -10.66
C GLU A 101 12.33 -2.07 -11.86
N TYR A 102 11.07 -1.61 -11.87
CA TYR A 102 10.58 -0.71 -12.91
C TYR A 102 11.40 0.59 -12.93
N CYS A 103 11.54 1.26 -11.79
CA CYS A 103 12.28 2.53 -11.73
C CYS A 103 13.75 2.39 -12.15
N ARG A 104 14.40 1.25 -11.88
CA ARG A 104 15.80 1.01 -12.28
C ARG A 104 15.98 0.72 -13.76
N LYS A 105 15.02 0.02 -14.37
CA LYS A 105 15.14 -0.47 -15.74
C LYS A 105 14.56 0.49 -16.76
N THR A 106 13.50 1.21 -16.38
CA THR A 106 12.78 2.06 -17.33
C THR A 106 13.57 3.34 -17.64
N THR A 107 13.77 3.56 -18.93
CA THR A 107 14.45 4.75 -19.45
C THR A 107 13.48 5.66 -20.21
N TYR A 108 13.84 6.94 -20.35
CA TYR A 108 13.09 7.86 -21.20
C TYR A 108 13.03 7.35 -22.65
N GLY A 109 14.14 6.77 -23.14
CA GLY A 109 14.22 6.20 -24.47
C GLY A 109 13.16 5.12 -24.73
N GLU A 110 12.91 4.22 -23.78
CA GLU A 110 11.85 3.21 -23.89
C GLU A 110 10.45 3.83 -23.97
N ILE A 111 10.16 4.84 -23.14
CA ILE A 111 8.84 5.52 -23.14
C ILE A 111 8.62 6.31 -24.43
N SER A 112 9.66 7.04 -24.86
CA SER A 112 9.63 7.83 -26.08
C SER A 112 9.49 6.91 -27.31
N ALA A 113 10.25 5.82 -27.37
CA ALA A 113 10.18 4.85 -28.46
C ALA A 113 8.78 4.22 -28.57
N TYR A 114 8.17 3.86 -27.45
CA TYR A 114 6.80 3.34 -27.43
C TYR A 114 5.80 4.33 -28.07
N SER A 115 5.98 5.63 -27.83
CA SER A 115 5.13 6.68 -28.39
C SER A 115 5.43 6.99 -29.86
N MET A 116 6.71 6.97 -30.26
CA MET A 116 7.18 7.34 -31.60
C MET A 116 7.01 6.23 -32.65
N TYR A 117 7.08 4.95 -32.24
CA TYR A 117 7.06 3.81 -33.16
C TYR A 117 5.89 2.85 -32.88
N PRO A 118 4.62 3.30 -33.03
CA PRO A 118 3.45 2.48 -32.71
C PRO A 118 3.35 1.20 -33.55
N THR A 119 3.94 1.19 -34.77
CA THR A 119 3.94 0.05 -35.69
C THR A 119 5.02 -0.99 -35.38
N MET A 120 5.98 -0.70 -34.49
CA MET A 120 7.03 -1.63 -34.05
C MET A 120 6.72 -2.31 -32.72
N ARG A 121 5.56 -2.01 -32.13
CA ARG A 121 5.11 -2.61 -30.86
C ARG A 121 4.87 -4.10 -31.06
N LYS A 122 5.27 -4.90 -30.07
CA LYS A 122 4.94 -6.32 -30.06
C LYS A 122 3.49 -6.52 -29.63
N ASP A 123 2.84 -7.55 -30.16
CA ASP A 123 1.51 -7.93 -29.70
C ASP A 123 1.51 -8.20 -28.19
N GLY A 124 0.62 -7.52 -27.47
CA GLY A 124 0.51 -7.59 -26.01
C GLY A 124 1.47 -6.70 -25.22
N GLU A 125 2.27 -5.85 -25.88
CA GLU A 125 3.11 -4.87 -25.21
C GLU A 125 2.26 -3.75 -24.57
N ILE A 126 2.49 -3.49 -23.29
CA ILE A 126 1.76 -2.48 -22.50
C ILE A 126 2.57 -1.19 -22.48
N ASP A 127 1.90 -0.02 -22.58
CA ASP A 127 2.56 1.28 -22.44
C ASP A 127 3.37 1.29 -21.13
N PRO A 128 4.67 1.60 -21.15
CA PRO A 128 5.48 1.72 -19.94
C PRO A 128 4.81 2.59 -18.87
N ARG A 129 4.20 3.72 -19.25
CA ARG A 129 3.49 4.59 -18.30
C ARG A 129 2.26 3.92 -17.70
N GLU A 130 1.53 3.13 -18.49
CA GLU A 130 0.42 2.32 -17.97
C GLU A 130 0.94 1.23 -17.01
N LYS A 131 2.05 0.57 -17.36
CA LYS A 131 2.73 -0.38 -16.48
C LYS A 131 3.13 0.26 -15.15
N PHE A 132 3.70 1.48 -15.18
CA PHE A 132 3.99 2.25 -13.97
C PHE A 132 2.73 2.52 -13.15
N ASN A 133 1.67 3.02 -13.78
CA ASN A 133 0.39 3.30 -13.13
C ASN A 133 -0.15 2.06 -12.41
N ASN A 134 -0.09 0.89 -13.07
CA ASN A 134 -0.54 -0.37 -12.51
C ASN A 134 0.31 -0.83 -11.32
N ILE A 135 1.63 -0.66 -11.40
CA ILE A 135 2.54 -0.97 -10.29
C ILE A 135 2.25 -0.08 -9.08
N VAL A 136 2.11 1.24 -9.28
CA VAL A 136 1.82 2.19 -8.19
C VAL A 136 0.44 1.94 -7.60
N LYS A 137 -0.59 1.71 -8.42
CA LYS A 137 -1.93 1.32 -7.95
C LYS A 137 -1.88 0.05 -7.11
N HIS A 138 -1.17 -0.98 -7.58
CA HIS A 138 -1.03 -2.22 -6.83
C HIS A 138 -0.33 -2.00 -5.48
N LEU A 139 0.74 -1.18 -5.43
CA LEU A 139 1.41 -0.81 -4.19
C LEU A 139 0.47 -0.06 -3.22
N LEU A 140 -0.30 0.90 -3.73
CA LEU A 140 -1.26 1.68 -2.93
C LEU A 140 -2.46 0.85 -2.45
N SER A 141 -2.81 -0.23 -3.14
CA SER A 141 -3.94 -1.11 -2.77
C SER A 141 -3.77 -1.76 -1.39
N PHE A 142 -2.54 -1.92 -0.91
CA PHE A 142 -2.27 -2.44 0.44
C PHE A 142 -2.73 -1.48 1.56
N ALA A 143 -2.89 -0.20 1.22
CA ALA A 143 -3.39 0.86 2.08
C ALA A 143 -4.86 1.22 1.81
N GLU A 144 -5.58 0.45 0.98
CA GLU A 144 -7.02 0.57 0.84
C GLU A 144 -7.76 -0.05 2.03
N ARG A 145 -8.91 0.55 2.38
CA ARG A 145 -9.83 -0.04 3.34
C ARG A 145 -10.48 -1.24 2.64
N LYS A 146 -10.12 -2.45 3.09
CA LYS A 146 -10.89 -3.67 2.83
C LYS A 146 -11.84 -3.89 4.00
#